data_AF-A0A010RF38-F1
#
_entry.id   AF-A0A010RF38-F1
#
_cell.length_a   1.000
_cell.length_b   1.000
_cell.length_c   1.000
_cell.angle_alpha   90.00
_cell.angle_beta   90.00
_cell.angle_gamma   90.00
#
_symmetry.space_group_name_H-M   'P 1'
#
loop_
_entity.id
_entity.type
_entity.pdbx_description
1 polymer ?
#
loop_
_entity_poly.entity_id
_entity_poly.type
_entity_poly.pdbx_seq_one_letter_code
_entity_poly.pdbx_strand_id
1 'polypeptide(L)'
;MADSARSSDKNPRSPLKSKVVRSQKISPPNDSRPPPPGVPDDLEDFSDRDIEQHRRVPSAPGGPIIPRSHTPGHLASKSQDRRRKPSELSIRQRSQSASQAQASQQSRTTPTSANTPRPPPPSFRPSNPASDATTLNSNDGSESTGGHGSDRDGRRPIAMRSTSAIAAKPSSLPLSSSSTRQLSTTISSRSAPKGQHIPFPPLQDPKTAPDVPPAPSSGMYWSRAPVSGAPHTSLRAHTTTLVGSNIFVFGGCDSRACFNELYVFDADAFYWSVPHVTGEIPVPLRAMTCTAVGKKLVIFGGGDGPAYYNDIYVLDTTNFRWHRPKIIGDRVPSKRRAHTACLYKSGIYIFGGGDGVRALNDVWRLDVSDMNKMSWKLVSGPERAPPPGVRETRPKPRGYHTANMVGSKLIIFGGSDGGECFNDVWVYDVDAHIWKAVSIPQTYRRLSHTATLVGSYLFIVGGHDGNEYSNDVLLLNLVTMTWDRRRVYGLPPSGRGYHGTVLYDSRLFIIGGFDGSEVFSDVWMLELAVHAYYSQISHFTIEV
;
A
#
# COMPACT_ATOMS: atom_id res chain seq x y z
N MET A 1 -4.51 -17.24 -62.37
CA MET A 1 -4.77 -17.06 -63.81
C MET A 1 -6.29 -16.95 -63.93
N ALA A 2 -6.84 -15.75 -64.17
CA ALA A 2 -7.01 -15.13 -65.50
C ALA A 2 -8.11 -15.88 -66.32
N ASP A 3 -9.15 -15.25 -66.89
CA ASP A 3 -9.42 -13.80 -66.98
C ASP A 3 -10.92 -13.42 -67.14
N SER A 4 -11.15 -12.10 -67.24
CA SER A 4 -12.33 -11.25 -67.10
C SER A 4 -13.41 -11.25 -68.21
N ALA A 5 -14.67 -10.97 -67.85
CA ALA A 5 -15.72 -10.32 -68.69
C ALA A 5 -16.91 -9.82 -67.82
N ARG A 6 -17.19 -8.51 -67.68
CA ARG A 6 -18.13 -7.63 -68.45
C ARG A 6 -19.64 -7.85 -68.21
N SER A 7 -20.52 -6.83 -68.12
CA SER A 7 -20.35 -5.35 -68.03
C SER A 7 -21.68 -4.60 -67.76
N SER A 8 -21.59 -3.34 -67.26
CA SER A 8 -22.56 -2.20 -67.40
C SER A 8 -24.01 -2.39 -66.91
N ASP A 9 -24.70 -1.44 -66.25
CA ASP A 9 -24.56 0.03 -66.15
C ASP A 9 -25.34 0.52 -64.86
N LYS A 10 -25.57 1.80 -64.47
CA LYS A 10 -25.41 3.13 -65.10
C LYS A 10 -25.14 4.27 -64.07
N ASN A 11 -25.22 5.51 -64.54
CA ASN A 11 -24.82 6.81 -63.98
C ASN A 11 -26.04 7.70 -63.51
N PRO A 12 -25.92 8.96 -62.98
CA PRO A 12 -24.78 9.74 -62.40
C PRO A 12 -25.09 10.76 -61.22
N ARG A 13 -24.05 11.54 -60.79
CA ARG A 13 -24.03 12.93 -60.16
C ARG A 13 -24.50 13.14 -58.69
N SER A 14 -23.68 13.44 -57.65
CA SER A 14 -22.70 14.55 -57.36
C SER A 14 -23.30 15.94 -57.01
N PRO A 15 -22.66 16.84 -56.21
CA PRO A 15 -22.50 16.83 -54.73
C PRO A 15 -22.70 18.26 -54.06
N LEU A 16 -22.20 18.46 -52.81
CA LEU A 16 -22.11 19.72 -52.01
C LEU A 16 -23.43 20.16 -51.30
N LYS A 17 -23.47 20.90 -50.17
CA LYS A 17 -22.56 21.91 -49.58
C LYS A 17 -22.54 21.89 -48.04
N SER A 18 -21.52 22.51 -47.44
CA SER A 18 -21.47 22.90 -46.01
C SER A 18 -22.16 24.26 -45.74
N LYS A 19 -22.48 24.55 -44.48
CA LYS A 19 -22.81 25.90 -43.98
C LYS A 19 -22.24 26.16 -42.59
N VAL A 20 -21.72 27.37 -42.39
CA VAL A 20 -21.33 27.96 -41.10
C VAL A 20 -22.24 29.18 -40.86
N VAL A 21 -22.59 29.45 -39.60
CA VAL A 21 -23.25 30.70 -39.18
C VAL A 21 -22.50 31.28 -37.96
N ARG A 22 -22.50 32.61 -37.84
CA ARG A 22 -21.65 33.40 -36.93
C ARG A 22 -22.36 33.90 -35.67
N SER A 23 -21.56 34.32 -34.69
CA SER A 23 -21.94 35.08 -33.49
C SER A 23 -22.24 36.56 -33.77
N GLN A 24 -23.06 37.20 -32.92
CA GLN A 24 -23.17 38.66 -32.73
C GLN A 24 -23.36 39.00 -31.22
N LYS A 25 -23.36 40.30 -30.86
CA LYS A 25 -22.80 40.79 -29.57
C LYS A 25 -23.45 42.07 -29.02
N ILE A 26 -23.99 42.00 -27.78
CA ILE A 26 -24.13 43.03 -26.70
C ILE A 26 -24.81 44.39 -27.01
N SER A 27 -25.86 44.77 -26.24
CA SER A 27 -26.01 46.04 -25.44
C SER A 27 -27.38 46.18 -24.69
N PRO A 28 -27.50 46.99 -23.61
CA PRO A 28 -28.69 47.15 -22.72
C PRO A 28 -29.41 48.53 -22.91
N PRO A 29 -30.25 49.12 -22.01
CA PRO A 29 -30.89 48.68 -20.73
C PRO A 29 -32.41 49.00 -20.59
N ASN A 30 -33.06 48.62 -19.47
CA ASN A 30 -33.82 49.54 -18.57
C ASN A 30 -34.47 48.87 -17.33
N ASP A 31 -34.80 49.70 -16.32
CA ASP A 31 -35.50 49.37 -15.07
C ASP A 31 -37.03 49.58 -15.14
N SER A 32 -37.81 48.83 -14.34
CA SER A 32 -38.89 49.35 -13.45
C SER A 32 -39.73 48.24 -12.79
N ARG A 33 -40.29 48.55 -11.60
CA ARG A 33 -41.12 47.68 -10.74
C ARG A 33 -42.57 48.24 -10.69
N PRO A 34 -43.63 47.45 -10.38
CA PRO A 34 -44.28 47.61 -9.06
C PRO A 34 -44.81 46.25 -8.49
N PRO A 35 -45.91 46.12 -7.70
CA PRO A 35 -45.80 45.69 -6.29
C PRO A 35 -46.61 44.42 -5.92
N PRO A 36 -46.50 43.90 -4.66
CA PRO A 36 -47.26 42.75 -4.18
C PRO A 36 -48.51 43.11 -3.35
N PRO A 37 -49.54 42.24 -3.29
CA PRO A 37 -50.46 42.15 -2.15
C PRO A 37 -49.84 41.29 -1.01
N GLY A 38 -50.29 41.32 0.24
CA GLY A 38 -51.40 42.07 0.83
C GLY A 38 -51.89 41.32 2.08
N VAL A 39 -51.76 41.93 3.26
CA VAL A 39 -52.03 41.30 4.57
C VAL A 39 -53.36 41.82 5.15
N PRO A 40 -54.12 41.00 5.88
CA PRO A 40 -55.06 41.44 6.89
C PRO A 40 -54.51 41.16 8.31
N ASP A 41 -54.24 42.22 9.07
CA ASP A 41 -54.21 42.18 10.53
C ASP A 41 -55.65 42.29 11.07
N ASP A 42 -55.87 41.82 12.30
CA ASP A 42 -56.83 42.43 13.23
C ASP A 42 -56.45 42.09 14.68
N LEU A 43 -56.92 42.87 15.65
CA LEU A 43 -56.33 43.02 17.00
C LEU A 43 -57.31 42.68 18.14
N GLU A 44 -56.74 42.35 19.32
CA GLU A 44 -57.20 42.56 20.71
C GLU A 44 -56.33 41.63 21.60
N ASP A 45 -55.31 42.08 22.36
CA ASP A 45 -55.23 43.07 23.46
C ASP A 45 -55.87 42.62 24.78
N PHE A 46 -55.04 42.50 25.84
CA PHE A 46 -55.39 42.71 27.26
C PHE A 46 -54.11 42.69 28.15
N SER A 47 -54.16 43.39 29.29
CA SER A 47 -53.00 43.98 29.99
C SER A 47 -52.48 43.27 31.26
N ASP A 48 -51.18 43.48 31.54
CA ASP A 48 -50.46 43.64 32.83
C ASP A 48 -50.98 43.06 34.17
N ARG A 49 -50.05 42.46 34.95
CA ARG A 49 -49.58 43.00 36.27
C ARG A 49 -48.49 42.15 36.97
N ASP A 50 -47.40 42.81 37.40
CA ASP A 50 -46.89 42.96 38.79
C ASP A 50 -46.80 41.75 39.77
N ILE A 51 -45.82 41.60 40.70
CA ILE A 51 -44.53 42.31 40.99
C ILE A 51 -43.67 41.47 41.97
N GLU A 52 -42.34 41.44 41.80
CA GLU A 52 -41.25 41.17 42.79
C GLU A 52 -41.31 39.90 43.72
N GLN A 53 -40.42 39.57 44.70
CA GLN A 53 -39.23 40.26 45.28
C GLN A 53 -38.18 39.29 45.93
N HIS A 54 -36.87 39.61 45.78
CA HIS A 54 -35.73 39.34 46.71
C HIS A 54 -35.28 37.89 47.10
N ARG A 55 -34.11 37.63 47.73
CA ARG A 55 -32.69 38.09 47.48
C ARG A 55 -31.67 37.33 48.38
N ARG A 56 -30.42 37.17 47.88
CA ARG A 56 -29.12 36.92 48.60
C ARG A 56 -28.71 35.49 49.04
N VAL A 57 -27.40 35.27 48.92
CA VAL A 57 -26.56 34.18 49.49
C VAL A 57 -25.72 34.76 50.66
N PRO A 58 -25.11 33.95 51.55
CA PRO A 58 -23.65 33.81 51.52
C PRO A 58 -23.13 32.38 51.89
N SER A 59 -21.82 32.21 52.13
CA SER A 59 -21.06 31.00 51.77
C SER A 59 -20.17 30.34 52.85
N ALA A 60 -20.10 28.99 52.82
CA ALA A 60 -18.98 28.11 53.23
C ALA A 60 -18.58 28.10 54.74
N PRO A 61 -17.62 27.24 55.21
CA PRO A 61 -16.92 26.10 54.58
C PRO A 61 -16.97 24.76 55.39
N GLY A 62 -16.45 23.64 54.84
CA GLY A 62 -16.10 22.44 55.63
C GLY A 62 -16.14 21.08 54.89
N GLY A 63 -15.37 20.10 55.39
CA GLY A 63 -15.36 18.67 55.00
C GLY A 63 -14.50 17.87 56.00
N PRO A 64 -14.05 16.63 55.73
CA PRO A 64 -14.56 15.58 54.83
C PRO A 64 -14.95 14.28 55.60
N ILE A 65 -15.91 13.46 55.11
CA ILE A 65 -16.30 12.18 55.77
C ILE A 65 -16.57 11.03 54.77
N ILE A 66 -16.11 9.83 55.13
CA ILE A 66 -16.20 8.49 54.53
C ILE A 66 -16.24 7.49 55.74
N PRO A 67 -16.82 6.25 55.75
CA PRO A 67 -17.34 5.37 54.67
C PRO A 67 -18.74 4.73 54.96
N ARG A 68 -19.06 3.64 54.23
CA ARG A 68 -20.05 2.54 54.48
C ARG A 68 -21.52 2.86 54.12
N SER A 69 -22.20 2.17 53.19
CA SER A 69 -22.35 0.74 52.79
C SER A 69 -23.51 0.02 53.48
N HIS A 70 -24.60 -0.25 52.75
CA HIS A 70 -25.66 -1.17 53.15
C HIS A 70 -26.24 -1.93 51.95
N THR A 71 -26.48 -3.23 52.15
CA THR A 71 -27.19 -4.13 51.23
C THR A 71 -28.35 -4.78 51.98
N PRO A 72 -29.54 -4.88 51.35
CA PRO A 72 -30.40 -6.06 51.48
C PRO A 72 -30.63 -6.70 50.08
N GLY A 73 -30.81 -8.00 49.89
CA GLY A 73 -30.95 -9.11 50.85
C GLY A 73 -32.40 -9.30 51.33
N HIS A 74 -33.02 -10.49 51.25
CA HIS A 74 -32.60 -11.77 50.66
C HIS A 74 -33.81 -12.73 50.55
N LEU A 75 -33.62 -13.91 49.94
CA LEU A 75 -34.48 -15.14 50.00
C LEU A 75 -35.73 -15.22 49.06
N ALA A 76 -36.28 -16.42 48.82
CA ALA A 76 -35.76 -17.55 48.02
C ALA A 76 -36.62 -18.83 48.14
N SER A 77 -36.80 -19.58 47.04
CA SER A 77 -37.01 -21.05 47.09
C SER A 77 -36.69 -21.78 45.76
N LYS A 78 -35.77 -22.75 45.88
CA LYS A 78 -35.65 -24.10 45.25
C LYS A 78 -36.48 -24.47 44.00
N SER A 79 -36.05 -25.36 43.09
CA SER A 79 -34.73 -25.98 42.80
C SER A 79 -34.89 -26.98 41.63
N GLN A 80 -33.95 -27.05 40.68
CA GLN A 80 -33.41 -28.32 40.14
C GLN A 80 -32.15 -28.11 39.26
N ASP A 81 -31.32 -29.15 39.15
CA ASP A 81 -30.00 -29.11 38.52
C ASP A 81 -30.00 -29.20 36.97
N ARG A 82 -29.10 -28.44 36.34
CA ARG A 82 -28.16 -28.99 35.33
C ARG A 82 -27.00 -28.05 35.00
N ARG A 83 -25.77 -28.48 35.29
CA ARG A 83 -24.53 -27.80 34.86
C ARG A 83 -24.44 -27.71 33.33
N ARG A 84 -24.18 -26.51 32.80
CA ARG A 84 -23.50 -26.28 31.51
C ARG A 84 -22.42 -25.19 31.68
N LYS A 85 -21.26 -25.39 31.06
CA LYS A 85 -20.16 -24.41 30.99
C LYS A 85 -20.31 -23.55 29.72
N PRO A 86 -19.77 -22.31 29.69
CA PRO A 86 -19.64 -21.55 28.45
C PRO A 86 -18.67 -22.23 27.48
N SER A 87 -18.89 -22.02 26.17
CA SER A 87 -18.10 -22.64 25.10
C SER A 87 -16.99 -21.71 24.60
N GLU A 88 -15.74 -22.15 24.72
CA GLU A 88 -14.64 -21.64 23.91
C GLU A 88 -14.85 -22.05 22.44
N LEU A 89 -14.51 -21.17 21.50
CA LEU A 89 -14.35 -21.50 20.08
C LEU A 89 -12.99 -20.99 19.58
N SER A 90 -11.95 -21.69 20.01
CA SER A 90 -10.60 -21.56 19.45
C SER A 90 -10.37 -22.59 18.34
N ILE A 91 -9.46 -22.24 17.44
CA ILE A 91 -9.14 -22.95 16.18
C ILE A 91 -8.78 -24.42 16.43
N ARG A 92 -9.31 -25.32 15.60
CA ARG A 92 -8.75 -26.67 15.42
C ARG A 92 -8.62 -27.04 13.95
N GLN A 93 -7.38 -27.22 13.51
CA GLN A 93 -7.05 -28.05 12.35
C GLN A 93 -7.47 -29.50 12.64
N ARG A 94 -7.87 -30.24 11.61
CA ARG A 94 -7.64 -31.69 11.55
C ARG A 94 -7.62 -32.19 10.11
N SER A 95 -6.42 -32.40 9.59
CA SER A 95 -6.19 -33.43 8.59
C SER A 95 -6.23 -34.79 9.28
N GLN A 96 -7.02 -35.73 8.75
CA GLN A 96 -6.83 -37.16 9.01
C GLN A 96 -7.58 -37.98 7.95
N SER A 97 -6.81 -38.69 7.12
CA SER A 97 -7.34 -39.62 6.12
C SER A 97 -7.85 -40.89 6.80
N ALA A 98 -9.01 -41.38 6.37
CA ALA A 98 -9.52 -42.69 6.77
C ALA A 98 -10.10 -43.40 5.54
N SER A 99 -9.32 -44.30 4.94
CA SER A 99 -9.81 -45.23 3.92
C SER A 99 -10.50 -46.42 4.59
N GLN A 100 -11.66 -46.82 4.06
CA GLN A 100 -12.19 -48.17 4.28
C GLN A 100 -11.98 -48.99 3.00
N ALA A 101 -11.63 -50.25 3.16
CA ALA A 101 -11.37 -51.16 2.06
C ALA A 101 -12.59 -51.99 1.70
N GLN A 102 -12.71 -52.35 0.42
CA GLN A 102 -13.33 -53.61 0.01
C GLN A 102 -12.25 -54.51 -0.56
N ALA A 103 -12.35 -55.81 -0.31
CA ALA A 103 -11.34 -56.79 -0.68
C ALA A 103 -11.85 -57.71 -1.80
N SER A 104 -10.97 -58.00 -2.76
CA SER A 104 -11.08 -59.14 -3.66
C SER A 104 -9.73 -59.84 -3.73
N GLN A 105 -9.75 -61.17 -3.87
CA GLN A 105 -8.58 -62.02 -3.71
C GLN A 105 -7.90 -62.29 -5.05
N GLN A 106 -6.56 -62.30 -5.07
CA GLN A 106 -5.77 -63.35 -5.74
C GLN A 106 -4.30 -63.30 -5.29
N SER A 107 -3.51 -64.30 -5.69
CA SER A 107 -2.28 -64.70 -4.99
C SER A 107 -1.03 -64.73 -5.87
N ARG A 108 0.16 -64.49 -5.27
CA ARG A 108 1.32 -65.42 -5.30
C ARG A 108 2.59 -64.89 -4.61
N THR A 109 3.29 -65.83 -3.97
CA THR A 109 4.75 -65.94 -3.73
C THR A 109 5.58 -64.74 -3.23
N THR A 110 6.18 -64.93 -2.05
CA THR A 110 7.44 -64.29 -1.60
C THR A 110 8.66 -64.93 -2.33
N PRO A 111 9.87 -64.33 -2.30
CA PRO A 111 10.74 -64.44 -1.11
C PRO A 111 11.45 -63.14 -0.67
N THR A 112 11.98 -63.23 0.55
CA THR A 112 12.71 -62.24 1.35
C THR A 112 14.05 -61.76 0.77
N SER A 113 14.40 -60.50 1.06
CA SER A 113 15.74 -60.15 1.56
C SER A 113 15.64 -59.00 2.58
N ALA A 114 16.60 -58.89 3.50
CA ALA A 114 16.61 -57.90 4.56
C ALA A 114 17.90 -57.06 4.51
N ASN A 115 17.82 -55.79 4.92
CA ASN A 115 19.00 -54.98 5.24
C ASN A 115 18.66 -53.90 6.26
N THR A 116 19.60 -53.60 7.15
CA THR A 116 19.43 -52.68 8.29
C THR A 116 19.90 -51.25 7.98
N PRO A 117 19.37 -50.23 8.68
CA PRO A 117 19.72 -48.82 8.42
C PRO A 117 21.11 -48.44 8.98
N ARG A 118 21.82 -47.56 8.26
CA ARG A 118 23.10 -46.96 8.65
C ARG A 118 22.89 -45.60 9.35
N PRO A 119 23.62 -45.27 10.44
CA PRO A 119 23.51 -43.99 11.14
C PRO A 119 24.21 -42.80 10.41
N PRO A 120 23.85 -41.55 10.74
CA PRO A 120 24.41 -40.33 10.14
C PRO A 120 25.79 -39.93 10.70
N PRO A 121 26.56 -39.07 9.99
CA PRO A 121 27.86 -38.57 10.43
C PRO A 121 27.75 -37.43 11.49
N PRO A 122 28.82 -37.18 12.28
CA PRO A 122 28.81 -36.21 13.38
C PRO A 122 29.00 -34.75 12.95
N SER A 123 28.59 -33.83 13.83
CA SER A 123 28.73 -32.38 13.66
C SER A 123 30.05 -31.84 14.25
N PHE A 124 30.66 -30.88 13.55
CA PHE A 124 31.85 -30.17 14.03
C PHE A 124 31.48 -28.87 14.76
N ARG A 125 32.10 -28.64 15.92
CA ARG A 125 32.20 -27.34 16.60
C ARG A 125 33.66 -26.87 16.56
N PRO A 126 33.95 -25.62 16.16
CA PRO A 126 35.19 -24.96 16.52
C PRO A 126 35.19 -24.58 18.01
N SER A 127 36.36 -24.61 18.65
CA SER A 127 36.56 -24.25 20.05
C SER A 127 37.33 -22.92 20.19
N ASN A 128 36.86 -22.02 21.05
CA ASN A 128 37.66 -20.89 21.50
C ASN A 128 38.69 -21.36 22.55
N PRO A 129 39.97 -20.96 22.46
CA PRO A 129 40.88 -20.94 23.60
C PRO A 129 40.62 -19.70 24.48
N ALA A 130 40.96 -19.78 25.77
CA ALA A 130 40.90 -18.65 26.69
C ALA A 130 42.02 -18.74 27.76
N SER A 131 42.99 -17.84 27.65
CA SER A 131 44.12 -17.57 28.56
C SER A 131 44.82 -16.31 27.98
N ASP A 132 45.21 -15.27 28.72
CA ASP A 132 45.40 -15.12 30.17
C ASP A 132 44.91 -13.75 30.67
N ALA A 133 44.80 -13.62 31.99
CA ALA A 133 44.66 -12.33 32.68
C ALA A 133 45.91 -12.03 33.51
N THR A 134 46.52 -10.87 33.29
CA THR A 134 47.55 -10.32 34.20
C THR A 134 47.11 -8.94 34.68
N THR A 135 47.04 -8.81 36.00
CA THR A 135 46.66 -7.57 36.69
C THR A 135 47.86 -6.65 36.84
N LEU A 136 47.70 -5.37 36.48
CA LEU A 136 48.43 -4.28 37.12
C LEU A 136 47.41 -3.28 37.68
N ASN A 137 47.75 -2.71 38.82
CA ASN A 137 46.89 -1.86 39.66
C ASN A 137 47.70 -0.63 40.09
N SER A 138 47.05 0.34 40.77
CA SER A 138 47.66 1.58 41.31
C SER A 138 48.06 2.64 40.24
N ASN A 139 47.98 3.94 40.48
CA ASN A 139 47.22 4.69 41.50
C ASN A 139 47.06 6.17 41.09
N ASP A 140 46.14 6.89 41.75
CA ASP A 140 46.06 8.37 41.82
C ASP A 140 45.82 9.15 40.50
N GLY A 141 45.21 10.34 40.51
CA GLY A 141 44.55 11.04 41.62
C GLY A 141 44.09 12.46 41.24
N SER A 142 43.38 13.09 42.18
CA SER A 142 42.92 14.49 42.26
C SER A 142 41.93 15.07 41.22
N GLU A 143 41.09 15.97 41.74
CA GLU A 143 40.11 16.78 41.01
C GLU A 143 40.69 18.18 40.76
N SER A 144 40.14 18.95 39.80
CA SER A 144 39.59 20.29 40.12
C SER A 144 38.97 21.04 38.92
N THR A 145 38.03 21.88 39.31
CA THR A 145 37.17 22.82 38.58
C THR A 145 37.82 23.80 37.60
N GLY A 146 37.21 23.94 36.42
CA GLY A 146 36.62 25.23 35.96
C GLY A 146 37.50 26.26 35.22
N GLY A 147 36.85 27.03 34.34
CA GLY A 147 37.44 28.21 33.67
C GLY A 147 36.84 28.48 32.28
N HIS A 148 36.39 29.71 32.02
CA HIS A 148 35.90 30.13 30.70
C HIS A 148 37.05 30.56 29.77
N GLY A 149 36.89 30.28 28.47
CA GLY A 149 37.65 30.90 27.39
C GLY A 149 36.87 30.82 26.08
N SER A 150 36.56 31.96 25.47
CA SER A 150 35.77 32.06 24.24
C SER A 150 36.66 32.37 23.04
N ASP A 151 36.42 31.75 21.89
CA ASP A 151 36.64 32.45 20.61
C ASP A 151 35.75 31.95 19.46
N ARG A 152 35.83 32.62 18.30
CA ARG A 152 34.83 32.59 17.22
C ARG A 152 35.26 31.89 15.91
N ASP A 153 34.26 31.78 15.03
CA ASP A 153 34.31 31.59 13.57
C ASP A 153 34.63 30.20 12.99
N GLY A 154 33.74 29.72 12.09
CA GLY A 154 33.81 28.39 11.46
C GLY A 154 32.65 28.09 10.50
N ARG A 155 32.67 28.73 9.33
CA ARG A 155 31.56 28.75 8.32
C ARG A 155 31.01 27.37 7.90
N ARG A 156 29.67 27.27 7.76
CA ARG A 156 28.97 26.19 7.03
C ARG A 156 29.21 26.28 5.50
N PRO A 157 29.34 25.16 4.78
CA PRO A 157 29.03 25.05 3.34
C PRO A 157 27.56 24.68 3.07
N ILE A 158 27.07 24.95 1.85
CA ILE A 158 25.72 24.60 1.38
C ILE A 158 25.80 23.91 0.00
N ALA A 159 25.00 22.86 -0.18
CA ALA A 159 24.54 22.20 -1.42
C ALA A 159 25.51 22.05 -2.62
N MET A 160 25.78 20.80 -3.00
CA MET A 160 26.21 20.48 -4.38
C MET A 160 25.00 20.37 -5.33
N ARG A 161 25.24 20.58 -6.63
CA ARG A 161 24.20 20.74 -7.66
C ARG A 161 23.93 19.45 -8.44
N SER A 162 22.69 19.31 -8.90
CA SER A 162 22.29 18.34 -9.92
C SER A 162 22.94 18.67 -11.28
N THR A 163 23.26 17.63 -12.07
CA THR A 163 23.83 17.76 -13.42
C THR A 163 22.99 17.01 -14.44
N SER A 164 22.17 17.74 -15.20
CA SER A 164 21.44 17.23 -16.37
C SER A 164 22.15 17.64 -17.64
N ALA A 165 22.45 16.69 -18.54
CA ALA A 165 23.00 16.98 -19.87
C ALA A 165 22.24 16.19 -20.94
N ILE A 166 21.50 16.90 -21.80
CA ILE A 166 20.80 16.35 -22.96
C ILE A 166 21.52 16.84 -24.22
N ALA A 167 21.76 15.95 -25.17
CA ALA A 167 22.49 16.25 -26.40
C ALA A 167 21.61 16.94 -27.46
N ALA A 168 22.25 17.73 -28.32
CA ALA A 168 21.66 18.27 -29.56
C ALA A 168 22.58 17.98 -30.75
N LYS A 169 21.98 17.72 -31.93
CA LYS A 169 22.71 17.50 -33.20
C LYS A 169 22.92 18.83 -33.96
N PRO A 170 24.00 18.96 -34.76
CA PRO A 170 24.24 20.16 -35.58
C PRO A 170 23.57 20.08 -36.97
N SER A 171 23.32 21.24 -37.58
CA SER A 171 22.87 21.35 -38.98
C SER A 171 23.49 22.56 -39.73
N SER A 172 24.59 22.29 -40.42
CA SER A 172 24.89 22.73 -41.80
C SER A 172 24.72 24.20 -42.26
N LEU A 173 25.87 24.77 -42.69
CA LEU A 173 26.07 25.64 -43.88
C LEU A 173 25.79 27.19 -43.71
N PRO A 174 26.26 28.10 -44.62
CA PRO A 174 27.56 28.78 -44.42
C PRO A 174 27.57 30.29 -44.88
N LEU A 175 28.78 30.82 -45.20
CA LEU A 175 29.08 32.09 -45.92
C LEU A 175 28.96 33.40 -45.09
N SER A 176 29.69 34.49 -45.37
CA SER A 176 31.01 34.65 -46.05
C SER A 176 31.61 36.05 -45.80
N SER A 177 32.94 36.11 -45.65
CA SER A 177 33.86 37.24 -45.97
C SER A 177 33.38 38.71 -45.86
N SER A 178 34.01 39.48 -44.97
CA SER A 178 34.83 40.65 -45.36
C SER A 178 35.74 41.06 -44.20
N SER A 179 36.77 41.88 -44.47
CA SER A 179 37.86 42.16 -43.52
C SER A 179 38.11 43.65 -43.29
N THR A 180 38.35 44.01 -42.03
CA THR A 180 38.93 45.32 -41.66
C THR A 180 40.01 45.10 -40.58
N ARG A 181 41.08 45.90 -40.67
CA ARG A 181 42.36 45.73 -39.96
C ARG A 181 42.24 45.76 -38.43
N GLN A 182 43.09 44.98 -37.75
CA GLN A 182 43.44 45.18 -36.34
C GLN A 182 44.95 45.43 -36.18
N LEU A 183 45.28 46.49 -35.44
CA LEU A 183 46.58 46.83 -34.83
C LEU A 183 46.24 47.70 -33.61
N SER A 184 46.87 47.60 -32.44
CA SER A 184 47.70 46.51 -31.88
C SER A 184 47.94 46.78 -30.39
N THR A 185 47.58 45.85 -29.49
CA THR A 185 48.02 45.88 -28.09
C THR A 185 48.38 44.47 -27.62
N THR A 186 49.64 44.28 -27.26
CA THR A 186 50.18 43.00 -26.78
C THR A 186 49.84 42.78 -25.31
N ILE A 187 49.06 41.73 -25.00
CA ILE A 187 49.00 41.16 -23.65
C ILE A 187 49.73 39.82 -23.70
N SER A 188 50.81 39.68 -22.92
CA SER A 188 51.60 38.46 -22.85
C SER A 188 50.88 37.41 -22.00
N SER A 189 50.10 36.55 -22.66
CA SER A 189 49.54 35.35 -22.03
C SER A 189 50.64 34.30 -21.83
N ARG A 190 51.36 34.39 -20.69
CA ARG A 190 52.21 33.29 -20.20
C ARG A 190 51.36 32.03 -20.08
N SER A 191 51.50 31.11 -21.03
CA SER A 191 50.89 29.79 -20.92
C SER A 191 51.50 29.06 -19.73
N ALA A 192 50.66 28.68 -18.76
CA ALA A 192 51.09 27.76 -17.71
C ALA A 192 51.61 26.46 -18.35
N PRO A 193 52.73 25.89 -17.86
CA PRO A 193 53.24 24.64 -18.42
C PRO A 193 52.18 23.57 -18.26
N LYS A 194 51.77 22.95 -19.38
CA LYS A 194 50.88 21.79 -19.35
C LYS A 194 51.63 20.67 -18.63
N GLY A 195 51.20 20.32 -17.43
CA GLY A 195 51.73 19.18 -16.70
C GLY A 195 51.65 17.92 -17.57
N GLN A 196 52.63 17.03 -17.46
CA GLN A 196 52.59 15.76 -18.18
C GLN A 196 51.31 15.01 -17.83
N HIS A 197 50.57 14.58 -18.85
CA HIS A 197 49.43 13.69 -18.68
C HIS A 197 49.97 12.33 -18.22
N ILE A 198 49.98 12.10 -16.91
CA ILE A 198 50.21 10.78 -16.32
C ILE A 198 48.98 9.94 -16.68
N PRO A 199 49.09 8.91 -17.54
CA PRO A 199 47.98 8.01 -17.77
C PRO A 199 47.66 7.28 -16.46
N PHE A 200 46.38 7.08 -16.16
CA PHE A 200 45.99 6.18 -15.08
C PHE A 200 46.61 4.79 -15.32
N PRO A 201 47.15 4.12 -14.29
CA PRO A 201 47.62 2.75 -14.45
C PRO A 201 46.46 1.86 -14.94
N PRO A 202 46.72 0.89 -15.83
CA PRO A 202 45.68 -0.01 -16.29
C PRO A 202 45.06 -0.75 -15.09
N LEU A 203 43.74 -0.85 -15.07
CA LEU A 203 43.03 -1.64 -14.06
C LEU A 203 43.52 -3.09 -14.14
N GLN A 204 43.87 -3.67 -12.99
CA GLN A 204 44.26 -5.07 -12.90
C GLN A 204 43.08 -5.97 -13.32
N ASP A 205 43.37 -7.14 -13.90
CA ASP A 205 42.32 -8.14 -14.16
C ASP A 205 41.68 -8.54 -12.82
N PRO A 206 40.35 -8.42 -12.65
CA PRO A 206 39.66 -8.84 -11.42
C PRO A 206 39.84 -10.33 -11.07
N LYS A 207 40.36 -11.16 -11.98
CA LYS A 207 40.75 -12.56 -11.72
C LYS A 207 42.14 -12.70 -11.10
N THR A 208 42.98 -11.66 -11.15
CA THR A 208 44.38 -11.68 -10.68
C THR A 208 44.65 -10.69 -9.55
N ALA A 209 43.72 -9.77 -9.25
CA ALA A 209 43.81 -8.86 -8.11
C ALA A 209 43.63 -9.66 -6.78
N PRO A 210 44.66 -9.77 -5.92
CA PRO A 210 44.61 -10.70 -4.78
C PRO A 210 43.80 -10.19 -3.58
N ASP A 211 43.69 -8.86 -3.41
CA ASP A 211 43.26 -8.25 -2.15
C ASP A 211 41.81 -7.73 -2.15
N VAL A 212 41.08 -7.88 -3.26
CA VAL A 212 39.70 -7.36 -3.41
C VAL A 212 38.74 -8.52 -3.67
N PRO A 213 37.82 -8.85 -2.74
CA PRO A 213 36.80 -9.85 -3.01
C PRO A 213 35.88 -9.38 -4.16
N PRO A 214 35.49 -10.26 -5.10
CA PRO A 214 34.61 -9.88 -6.20
C PRO A 214 33.33 -9.21 -5.68
N ALA A 215 32.99 -8.05 -6.26
CA ALA A 215 31.80 -7.31 -5.87
C ALA A 215 30.56 -8.22 -5.93
N PRO A 216 29.68 -8.19 -4.91
CA PRO A 216 28.50 -9.05 -4.88
C PRO A 216 27.65 -8.83 -6.14
N SER A 217 27.16 -9.93 -6.72
CA SER A 217 26.41 -9.88 -7.98
C SER A 217 25.24 -8.91 -7.86
N SER A 218 25.07 -8.00 -8.82
CA SER A 218 23.91 -7.11 -8.89
C SER A 218 22.61 -7.91 -8.83
N GLY A 219 21.95 -7.84 -7.69
CA GLY A 219 20.82 -8.69 -7.31
C GLY A 219 20.03 -8.04 -6.18
N MET A 220 18.94 -8.68 -5.77
CA MET A 220 18.07 -8.13 -4.72
C MET A 220 18.49 -8.66 -3.36
N TYR A 221 18.50 -7.81 -2.34
CA TYR A 221 19.01 -8.15 -1.00
C TYR A 221 17.96 -7.90 0.07
N TRP A 222 17.62 -8.93 0.83
CA TRP A 222 16.85 -8.81 2.06
C TRP A 222 17.72 -8.33 3.21
N SER A 223 17.24 -7.31 3.92
CA SER A 223 17.78 -6.85 5.20
C SER A 223 16.65 -6.48 6.15
N ARG A 224 16.90 -6.52 7.46
CA ARG A 224 16.02 -5.88 8.44
C ARG A 224 16.30 -4.38 8.42
N ALA A 225 15.27 -3.55 8.38
CA ALA A 225 15.44 -2.11 8.37
C ALA A 225 16.04 -1.61 9.71
N PRO A 226 17.04 -0.71 9.69
CA PRO A 226 17.67 -0.15 10.88
C PRO A 226 16.79 0.96 11.51
N VAL A 227 15.57 0.60 11.90
CA VAL A 227 14.55 1.56 12.35
C VAL A 227 14.77 2.06 13.78
N SER A 228 14.36 3.31 14.02
CA SER A 228 14.43 3.99 15.31
C SER A 228 13.14 4.78 15.59
N GLY A 229 13.09 5.54 16.69
CA GLY A 229 11.93 6.35 17.08
C GLY A 229 10.91 5.59 17.93
N ALA A 230 9.63 5.88 17.77
CA ALA A 230 8.52 5.25 18.50
C ALA A 230 7.96 4.05 17.69
N PRO A 231 8.42 2.80 17.94
CA PRO A 231 8.08 1.66 17.10
C PRO A 231 6.58 1.34 17.16
N HIS A 232 6.04 0.86 16.04
CA HIS A 232 4.65 0.40 16.00
C HIS A 232 4.45 -0.90 16.79
N THR A 233 3.22 -1.11 17.25
CA THR A 233 2.80 -2.37 17.88
C THR A 233 2.85 -3.54 16.90
N SER A 234 2.76 -4.78 17.39
CA SER A 234 2.58 -5.97 16.53
C SER A 234 1.26 -5.89 15.78
N LEU A 235 1.29 -5.73 14.45
CA LEU A 235 0.10 -5.45 13.65
C LEU A 235 0.03 -6.22 12.32
N ARG A 236 -1.17 -6.71 12.03
CA ARG A 236 -1.55 -7.37 10.77
C ARG A 236 -2.85 -6.80 10.22
N ALA A 237 -3.06 -6.92 8.91
CA ALA A 237 -4.22 -6.40 8.19
C ALA A 237 -4.46 -4.90 8.44
N HIS A 238 -3.38 -4.16 8.65
CA HIS A 238 -3.30 -2.71 8.65
C HIS A 238 -3.27 -2.19 7.21
N THR A 239 -3.31 -0.87 7.04
CA THR A 239 -2.99 -0.22 5.77
C THR A 239 -1.64 0.47 5.85
N THR A 240 -0.80 0.27 4.83
CA THR A 240 0.48 0.98 4.63
C THR A 240 0.38 1.81 3.36
N THR A 241 0.70 3.11 3.41
CA THR A 241 0.54 4.02 2.25
C THR A 241 1.61 5.11 2.25
N LEU A 242 2.28 5.30 1.12
CA LEU A 242 3.35 6.28 0.93
C LEU A 242 2.80 7.65 0.51
N VAL A 243 3.28 8.72 1.14
CA VAL A 243 3.09 10.13 0.68
C VAL A 243 4.40 10.89 0.88
N GLY A 244 5.11 11.17 -0.21
CA GLY A 244 6.51 11.66 -0.14
C GLY A 244 7.44 10.53 0.28
N SER A 245 8.34 10.78 1.23
CA SER A 245 9.14 9.75 1.92
C SER A 245 8.45 9.15 3.15
N ASN A 246 7.30 9.70 3.56
CA ASN A 246 6.57 9.24 4.74
C ASN A 246 5.66 8.05 4.39
N ILE A 247 5.86 6.94 5.08
CA ILE A 247 5.05 5.74 5.02
C ILE A 247 4.08 5.76 6.21
N PHE A 248 2.80 5.97 5.91
CA PHE A 248 1.72 6.02 6.88
C PHE A 248 1.19 4.61 7.13
N VAL A 249 1.23 4.16 8.38
CA VAL A 249 0.66 2.89 8.83
C VAL A 249 -0.49 3.18 9.77
N PHE A 250 -1.68 2.70 9.42
CA PHE A 250 -2.90 2.91 10.18
C PHE A 250 -3.62 1.60 10.49
N GLY A 251 -4.10 1.49 11.72
CA GLY A 251 -4.96 0.40 12.20
C GLY A 251 -4.33 -1.00 12.11
N GLY A 252 -5.15 -1.97 11.73
CA GLY A 252 -4.84 -3.40 11.82
C GLY A 252 -5.28 -4.01 13.15
N CYS A 253 -4.76 -5.19 13.47
CA CYS A 253 -5.02 -5.87 14.75
C CYS A 253 -3.83 -6.72 15.19
N ASP A 254 -3.82 -7.13 16.46
CA ASP A 254 -2.99 -8.21 16.99
C ASP A 254 -3.81 -9.52 17.14
N SER A 255 -3.66 -10.23 18.26
CA SER A 255 -4.49 -11.35 18.70
C SER A 255 -5.62 -10.96 19.67
N ARG A 256 -5.64 -9.70 20.16
CA ARG A 256 -6.51 -9.22 21.25
C ARG A 256 -7.50 -8.15 20.79
N ALA A 257 -7.05 -7.17 20.00
CA ALA A 257 -7.81 -5.99 19.63
C ALA A 257 -7.47 -5.52 18.21
N CYS A 258 -8.36 -4.71 17.62
CA CYS A 258 -8.01 -3.87 16.47
C CYS A 258 -7.53 -2.49 16.96
N PHE A 259 -6.87 -1.74 16.08
CA PHE A 259 -6.28 -0.44 16.39
C PHE A 259 -6.83 0.67 15.49
N ASN A 260 -6.75 1.91 15.98
CA ASN A 260 -6.93 3.16 15.21
C ASN A 260 -5.78 4.15 15.46
N GLU A 261 -4.62 3.65 15.92
CA GLU A 261 -3.40 4.43 16.02
C GLU A 261 -2.84 4.70 14.61
N LEU A 262 -2.21 5.87 14.44
CA LEU A 262 -1.50 6.27 13.24
C LEU A 262 -0.01 6.33 13.55
N TYR A 263 0.76 5.47 12.88
CA TYR A 263 2.22 5.54 12.88
C TYR A 263 2.68 6.15 11.55
N VAL A 264 3.74 6.94 11.59
CA VAL A 264 4.40 7.47 10.38
C VAL A 264 5.87 7.14 10.44
N PHE A 265 6.33 6.38 9.46
CA PHE A 265 7.73 6.04 9.25
C PHE A 265 8.32 6.94 8.18
N ASP A 266 9.29 7.76 8.56
CA ASP A 266 10.14 8.48 7.63
C ASP A 266 11.15 7.49 7.01
N ALA A 267 11.00 7.21 5.71
CA ALA A 267 11.81 6.24 5.00
C ALA A 267 13.18 6.78 4.56
N ASP A 268 13.44 8.10 4.67
CA ASP A 268 14.77 8.68 4.51
C ASP A 268 15.55 8.61 5.85
N ALA A 269 14.88 8.95 6.95
CA ALA A 269 15.47 9.02 8.29
C ALA A 269 15.44 7.70 9.07
N PHE A 270 14.76 6.67 8.57
CA PHE A 270 14.50 5.40 9.26
C PHE A 270 13.87 5.58 10.65
N TYR A 271 12.97 6.56 10.77
CA TYR A 271 12.45 7.03 12.06
C TYR A 271 10.93 6.88 12.13
N TRP A 272 10.44 6.20 13.17
CA TRP A 272 9.02 6.09 13.48
C TRP A 272 8.54 7.19 14.41
N SER A 273 7.37 7.76 14.08
CA SER A 273 6.68 8.75 14.90
C SER A 273 5.20 8.41 15.06
N VAL A 274 4.62 8.81 16.20
CA VAL A 274 3.17 8.79 16.44
C VAL A 274 2.68 10.24 16.45
N PRO A 275 2.24 10.81 15.31
CA PRO A 275 1.74 12.17 15.26
C PRO A 275 0.42 12.31 16.04
N HIS A 276 0.24 13.45 16.71
CA HIS A 276 -1.04 13.78 17.34
C HIS A 276 -2.11 14.01 16.26
N VAL A 277 -3.11 13.11 16.19
CA VAL A 277 -4.24 13.20 15.27
C VAL A 277 -5.45 13.88 15.90
N THR A 278 -6.22 14.61 15.09
CA THR A 278 -7.42 15.35 15.54
C THR A 278 -8.62 15.14 14.61
N GLY A 279 -9.81 15.59 15.01
CA GLY A 279 -11.02 15.55 14.18
C GLY A 279 -11.79 14.24 14.29
N GLU A 280 -12.41 13.80 13.19
CA GLU A 280 -13.25 12.60 13.14
C GLU A 280 -12.41 11.32 12.98
N ILE A 281 -11.63 11.00 14.01
CA ILE A 281 -10.74 9.83 14.04
C ILE A 281 -11.55 8.54 13.79
N PRO A 282 -11.10 7.63 12.91
CA PRO A 282 -11.80 6.36 12.69
C PRO A 282 -11.88 5.48 13.94
N VAL A 283 -12.88 4.61 13.99
CA VAL A 283 -12.92 3.50 14.97
C VAL A 283 -11.77 2.51 14.72
N PRO A 284 -11.44 1.61 15.66
CA PRO A 284 -10.47 0.55 15.44
C PRO A 284 -10.85 -0.36 14.25
N LEU A 285 -9.95 -0.48 13.28
CA LEU A 285 -10.23 -1.10 11.98
C LEU A 285 -9.08 -2.00 11.50
N ARG A 286 -9.43 -3.16 10.94
CA ARG A 286 -8.54 -4.02 10.13
C ARG A 286 -9.18 -4.38 8.80
N ALA A 287 -8.32 -4.74 7.83
CA ALA A 287 -8.68 -5.13 6.46
C ALA A 287 -9.57 -4.09 5.74
N MET A 288 -9.40 -2.81 6.10
CA MET A 288 -9.81 -1.65 5.32
C MET A 288 -8.84 -1.40 4.16
N THR A 289 -9.18 -0.49 3.26
CA THR A 289 -8.22 0.06 2.29
C THR A 289 -7.87 1.50 2.62
N CYS A 290 -6.66 1.90 2.28
CA CYS A 290 -6.20 3.29 2.27
C CYS A 290 -5.69 3.62 0.86
N THR A 291 -5.92 4.84 0.38
CA THR A 291 -5.45 5.30 -0.92
C THR A 291 -5.02 6.75 -0.83
N ALA A 292 -3.78 7.04 -1.23
CA ALA A 292 -3.28 8.41 -1.31
C ALA A 292 -3.90 9.15 -2.50
N VAL A 293 -4.41 10.36 -2.26
CA VAL A 293 -4.89 11.29 -3.29
C VAL A 293 -4.22 12.65 -3.03
N GLY A 294 -3.01 12.82 -3.58
CA GLY A 294 -2.13 13.93 -3.23
C GLY A 294 -1.62 13.81 -1.79
N LYS A 295 -1.74 14.88 -0.99
CA LYS A 295 -1.37 14.92 0.44
C LYS A 295 -2.51 14.53 1.38
N LYS A 296 -3.38 13.62 0.94
CA LYS A 296 -4.53 13.14 1.71
C LYS A 296 -4.68 11.64 1.56
N LEU A 297 -5.06 10.96 2.63
CA LEU A 297 -5.32 9.53 2.64
C LEU A 297 -6.82 9.30 2.74
N VAL A 298 -7.40 8.57 1.78
CA VAL A 298 -8.81 8.15 1.80
C VAL A 298 -8.86 6.71 2.31
N ILE A 299 -9.46 6.50 3.48
CA ILE A 299 -9.73 5.19 4.05
C ILE A 299 -11.18 4.79 3.76
N PHE A 300 -11.39 3.52 3.40
CA PHE A 300 -12.72 2.96 3.17
C PHE A 300 -12.87 1.56 3.79
N GLY A 301 -13.99 1.37 4.50
CA GLY A 301 -14.46 0.08 4.99
C GLY A 301 -13.60 -0.54 6.10
N GLY A 302 -13.48 -1.87 6.09
CA GLY A 302 -12.84 -2.66 7.14
C GLY A 302 -13.83 -3.19 8.17
N GLY A 303 -13.30 -3.66 9.30
CA GLY A 303 -14.07 -4.16 10.44
C GLY A 303 -13.22 -4.31 11.70
N ASP A 304 -13.86 -4.40 12.86
CA ASP A 304 -13.22 -4.71 14.15
C ASP A 304 -13.19 -6.22 14.42
N GLY A 305 -14.16 -6.96 13.89
CA GLY A 305 -14.33 -8.40 14.06
C GLY A 305 -15.81 -8.76 13.98
N PRO A 306 -16.62 -8.38 14.99
CA PRO A 306 -18.08 -8.48 14.95
C PRO A 306 -18.72 -7.55 13.90
N ALA A 307 -18.23 -6.32 13.77
CA ALA A 307 -18.76 -5.30 12.87
C ALA A 307 -17.90 -5.11 11.63
N TYR A 308 -18.57 -4.78 10.53
CA TYR A 308 -17.99 -4.39 9.24
C TYR A 308 -18.54 -3.00 8.90
N TYR A 309 -17.74 -2.19 8.19
CA TYR A 309 -18.04 -0.79 7.91
C TYR A 309 -18.01 -0.50 6.40
N ASN A 310 -18.69 0.58 5.99
CA ASN A 310 -18.62 1.20 4.67
C ASN A 310 -18.44 2.73 4.79
N ASP A 311 -17.97 3.18 5.95
CA ASP A 311 -17.60 4.56 6.19
C ASP A 311 -16.37 4.94 5.37
N ILE A 312 -16.31 6.23 5.00
CA ILE A 312 -15.13 6.85 4.41
C ILE A 312 -14.59 7.85 5.43
N TYR A 313 -13.26 7.84 5.58
CA TYR A 313 -12.52 8.81 6.38
C TYR A 313 -11.40 9.39 5.52
N VAL A 314 -11.12 10.68 5.69
CA VAL A 314 -10.00 11.36 5.03
C VAL A 314 -9.07 11.92 6.08
N LEU A 315 -7.78 11.55 6.01
CA LEU A 315 -6.71 12.23 6.74
C LEU A 315 -6.06 13.28 5.83
N ASP A 316 -5.85 14.49 6.34
CA ASP A 316 -4.89 15.44 5.77
C ASP A 316 -3.50 15.19 6.36
N THR A 317 -2.53 14.82 5.52
CA THR A 317 -1.18 14.46 5.98
C THR A 317 -0.29 15.67 6.28
N THR A 318 -0.81 16.90 6.19
CA THR A 318 -0.07 18.14 6.50
C THR A 318 -0.40 18.70 7.89
N ASN A 319 -1.56 18.35 8.45
CA ASN A 319 -2.03 18.83 9.75
C ASN A 319 -2.61 17.73 10.65
N PHE A 320 -2.55 16.46 10.21
CA PHE A 320 -2.99 15.27 10.94
C PHE A 320 -4.46 15.29 11.40
N ARG A 321 -5.32 16.04 10.69
CA ARG A 321 -6.75 16.12 10.96
C ARG A 321 -7.53 15.15 10.09
N TRP A 322 -8.38 14.35 10.74
CA TRP A 322 -9.38 13.50 10.12
C TRP A 322 -10.70 14.25 9.89
N HIS A 323 -11.36 13.98 8.78
CA HIS A 323 -12.76 14.36 8.53
C HIS A 323 -13.50 13.25 7.76
N ARG A 324 -14.82 13.20 7.90
CA ARG A 324 -15.70 12.34 7.11
C ARG A 324 -16.30 13.16 5.97
N PRO A 325 -16.01 12.84 4.69
CA PRO A 325 -16.55 13.59 3.56
C PRO A 325 -18.06 13.37 3.45
N LYS A 326 -18.80 14.39 3.01
CA LYS A 326 -20.23 14.23 2.71
C LYS A 326 -20.37 13.30 1.50
N ILE A 327 -21.04 12.17 1.69
CA ILE A 327 -21.40 11.28 0.58
C ILE A 327 -22.69 11.79 -0.07
N ILE A 328 -22.72 11.84 -1.40
CA ILE A 328 -23.89 12.26 -2.18
C ILE A 328 -24.40 11.14 -3.08
N GLY A 329 -25.72 11.03 -3.21
CA GLY A 329 -26.41 9.96 -3.92
C GLY A 329 -26.73 8.75 -3.04
N ASP A 330 -27.77 8.01 -3.41
CA ASP A 330 -28.44 7.03 -2.53
C ASP A 330 -27.82 5.61 -2.59
N ARG A 331 -26.80 5.42 -3.42
CA ARG A 331 -26.12 4.13 -3.62
C ARG A 331 -24.74 4.17 -2.98
N VAL A 332 -24.51 3.31 -2.01
CA VAL A 332 -23.19 3.06 -1.40
C VAL A 332 -22.84 1.57 -1.50
N PRO A 333 -21.55 1.18 -1.50
CA PRO A 333 -21.17 -0.22 -1.41
C PRO A 333 -21.62 -0.80 -0.06
N SER A 334 -21.84 -2.12 -0.04
CA SER A 334 -22.05 -2.85 1.21
C SER A 334 -20.85 -2.68 2.16
N LYS A 335 -21.15 -2.69 3.47
CA LYS A 335 -20.17 -2.86 4.55
C LYS A 335 -19.24 -4.02 4.21
N ARG A 336 -17.92 -3.79 4.19
CA ARG A 336 -16.97 -4.78 3.67
C ARG A 336 -15.56 -4.61 4.21
N ARG A 337 -14.85 -5.74 4.27
CA ARG A 337 -13.40 -5.81 4.55
C ARG A 337 -12.70 -6.66 3.50
N ALA A 338 -11.37 -6.63 3.51
CA ALA A 338 -10.49 -7.43 2.64
C ALA A 338 -10.69 -7.19 1.14
N HIS A 339 -11.26 -6.04 0.77
CA HIS A 339 -11.34 -5.54 -0.61
C HIS A 339 -10.04 -4.84 -1.01
N THR A 340 -9.90 -4.53 -2.29
CA THR A 340 -8.77 -3.74 -2.83
C THR A 340 -9.24 -2.38 -3.31
N ALA A 341 -8.36 -1.38 -3.26
CA ALA A 341 -8.60 -0.03 -3.75
C ALA A 341 -7.45 0.43 -4.65
N CYS A 342 -7.76 1.08 -5.78
CA CYS A 342 -6.76 1.70 -6.65
C CYS A 342 -7.26 3.05 -7.19
N LEU A 343 -6.42 4.09 -7.16
CA LEU A 343 -6.73 5.38 -7.78
C LEU A 343 -6.54 5.33 -9.31
N TYR A 344 -7.50 5.87 -10.06
CA TYR A 344 -7.36 6.17 -11.48
C TYR A 344 -8.14 7.43 -11.86
N LYS A 345 -7.46 8.37 -12.52
CA LYS A 345 -7.99 9.73 -12.78
C LYS A 345 -8.50 10.32 -11.44
N SER A 346 -9.72 10.87 -11.41
CA SER A 346 -10.39 11.37 -10.18
C SER A 346 -11.20 10.32 -9.41
N GLY A 347 -10.96 9.02 -9.62
CA GLY A 347 -11.77 7.95 -9.02
C GLY A 347 -10.96 6.87 -8.32
N ILE A 348 -11.35 6.51 -7.09
CA ILE A 348 -10.85 5.30 -6.41
C ILE A 348 -11.76 4.14 -6.80
N TYR A 349 -11.19 3.13 -7.46
CA TYR A 349 -11.87 1.90 -7.84
C TYR A 349 -11.71 0.86 -6.74
N ILE A 350 -12.83 0.37 -6.21
CA ILE A 350 -12.91 -0.72 -5.25
C ILE A 350 -13.32 -1.99 -5.96
N PHE A 351 -12.66 -3.11 -5.65
CA PHE A 351 -13.07 -4.44 -6.11
C PHE A 351 -13.14 -5.45 -4.95
N GLY A 352 -14.24 -6.21 -4.92
CA GLY A 352 -14.42 -7.40 -4.09
C GLY A 352 -14.45 -7.12 -2.58
N GLY A 353 -13.79 -8.01 -1.83
CA GLY A 353 -13.84 -8.11 -0.37
C GLY A 353 -14.90 -9.11 0.10
N GLY A 354 -15.33 -8.99 1.36
CA GLY A 354 -16.46 -9.74 1.91
C GLY A 354 -17.35 -8.88 2.78
N ASP A 355 -18.67 -9.11 2.73
CA ASP A 355 -19.71 -8.35 3.44
C ASP A 355 -20.07 -8.88 4.84
N GLY A 356 -19.39 -9.95 5.27
CA GLY A 356 -19.65 -10.66 6.53
C GLY A 356 -20.56 -11.88 6.36
N VAL A 357 -21.27 -12.00 5.23
CA VAL A 357 -22.06 -13.18 4.85
C VAL A 357 -21.40 -13.95 3.71
N ARG A 358 -20.72 -13.25 2.79
CA ARG A 358 -20.11 -13.80 1.58
C ARG A 358 -18.92 -12.97 1.10
N ALA A 359 -18.11 -13.54 0.22
CA ALA A 359 -17.18 -12.81 -0.62
C ALA A 359 -17.90 -12.07 -1.77
N LEU A 360 -17.24 -11.11 -2.40
CA LEU A 360 -17.80 -10.18 -3.39
C LEU A 360 -16.93 -10.10 -4.66
N ASN A 361 -17.55 -9.81 -5.81
CA ASN A 361 -16.87 -9.50 -7.10
C ASN A 361 -17.45 -8.25 -7.80
N ASP A 362 -18.07 -7.34 -7.04
CA ASP A 362 -18.54 -6.06 -7.55
C ASP A 362 -17.39 -5.05 -7.70
N VAL A 363 -17.51 -4.15 -8.67
CA VAL A 363 -16.60 -3.00 -8.88
C VAL A 363 -17.36 -1.72 -8.61
N TRP A 364 -16.86 -0.91 -7.69
CA TRP A 364 -17.36 0.43 -7.39
C TRP A 364 -16.30 1.48 -7.73
N ARG A 365 -16.74 2.70 -8.04
CA ARG A 365 -15.89 3.89 -8.16
C ARG A 365 -16.38 4.95 -7.19
N LEU A 366 -15.52 5.38 -6.28
CA LEU A 366 -15.68 6.59 -5.48
C LEU A 366 -15.11 7.77 -6.28
N ASP A 367 -15.90 8.79 -6.57
CA ASP A 367 -15.35 10.05 -7.09
C ASP A 367 -14.73 10.86 -5.95
N VAL A 368 -13.49 11.29 -6.16
CA VAL A 368 -12.66 12.04 -5.19
C VAL A 368 -12.19 13.39 -5.74
N SER A 369 -12.93 13.96 -6.70
CA SER A 369 -12.65 15.31 -7.24
C SER A 369 -12.88 16.44 -6.22
N ASP A 370 -13.87 16.32 -5.33
CA ASP A 370 -14.01 17.13 -4.11
C ASP A 370 -13.82 16.22 -2.89
N MET A 371 -12.72 16.43 -2.16
CA MET A 371 -12.39 15.64 -0.96
C MET A 371 -13.31 15.90 0.24
N ASN A 372 -14.28 16.80 0.11
CA ASN A 372 -15.33 17.08 1.08
C ASN A 372 -16.71 16.56 0.62
N LYS A 373 -16.87 16.23 -0.67
CA LYS A 373 -18.14 15.80 -1.30
C LYS A 373 -17.88 14.69 -2.32
N MET A 374 -17.99 13.45 -1.87
CA MET A 374 -17.71 12.27 -2.70
C MET A 374 -19.00 11.57 -3.15
N SER A 375 -18.97 10.89 -4.29
CA SER A 375 -20.10 10.10 -4.80
C SER A 375 -19.67 8.69 -5.20
N TRP A 376 -20.55 7.72 -4.99
CA TRP A 376 -20.32 6.33 -5.38
C TRP A 376 -21.06 5.99 -6.67
N LYS A 377 -20.36 5.34 -7.61
CA LYS A 377 -20.94 4.71 -8.79
C LYS A 377 -20.65 3.20 -8.75
N LEU A 378 -21.69 2.38 -8.85
CA LEU A 378 -21.53 0.97 -9.18
C LEU A 378 -21.09 0.86 -10.65
N VAL A 379 -19.95 0.24 -10.90
CA VAL A 379 -19.34 0.10 -12.24
C VAL A 379 -19.58 -1.31 -12.80
N SER A 380 -19.44 -2.34 -11.95
CA SER A 380 -19.79 -3.72 -12.30
C SER A 380 -20.55 -4.35 -11.14
N GLY A 381 -21.78 -4.81 -11.38
CA GLY A 381 -22.61 -5.46 -10.37
C GLY A 381 -22.09 -6.85 -9.98
N PRO A 382 -22.45 -7.35 -8.77
CA PRO A 382 -22.19 -8.73 -8.40
C PRO A 382 -23.08 -9.65 -9.24
N GLU A 383 -22.49 -10.59 -9.96
CA GLU A 383 -23.20 -11.56 -10.80
C GLU A 383 -23.27 -12.92 -10.10
N ARG A 384 -24.35 -13.68 -10.32
CA ARG A 384 -24.39 -15.10 -9.89
C ARG A 384 -23.40 -15.91 -10.71
N ALA A 385 -22.95 -17.05 -10.19
CA ALA A 385 -22.08 -17.96 -10.93
C ALA A 385 -22.71 -18.32 -12.30
N PRO A 386 -21.91 -18.36 -13.39
CA PRO A 386 -22.42 -18.72 -14.71
C PRO A 386 -22.98 -20.16 -14.71
N PRO A 387 -23.91 -20.50 -15.62
CA PRO A 387 -24.44 -21.85 -15.74
C PRO A 387 -23.32 -22.88 -15.99
N PRO A 388 -23.46 -24.14 -15.50
CA PRO A 388 -22.47 -25.19 -15.74
C PRO A 388 -22.12 -25.33 -17.22
N GLY A 389 -20.82 -25.34 -17.54
CA GLY A 389 -20.31 -25.41 -18.92
C GLY A 389 -20.06 -24.06 -19.60
N VAL A 390 -20.51 -22.94 -19.03
CA VAL A 390 -20.18 -21.59 -19.54
C VAL A 390 -18.86 -21.11 -18.93
N ARG A 391 -17.95 -20.60 -19.78
CA ARG A 391 -16.65 -20.04 -19.34
C ARG A 391 -16.84 -18.83 -18.43
N GLU A 392 -16.07 -18.73 -17.35
CA GLU A 392 -16.10 -17.57 -16.45
C GLU A 392 -15.86 -16.25 -17.23
N THR A 393 -16.77 -15.29 -17.05
CA THR A 393 -16.76 -13.97 -17.70
C THR A 393 -16.12 -12.88 -16.83
N ARG A 394 -15.97 -13.14 -15.53
CA ARG A 394 -15.44 -12.26 -14.49
C ARG A 394 -14.85 -13.13 -13.37
N PRO A 395 -13.95 -12.61 -12.50
CA PRO A 395 -13.45 -13.37 -11.36
C PRO A 395 -14.57 -13.83 -10.40
N LYS A 396 -14.36 -15.03 -9.83
CA LYS A 396 -15.08 -15.50 -8.64
C LYS A 396 -15.03 -14.44 -7.51
N PRO A 397 -16.10 -14.31 -6.69
CA PRO A 397 -16.12 -13.47 -5.49
C PRO A 397 -14.93 -13.75 -4.56
N ARG A 398 -14.25 -12.72 -4.06
CA ARG A 398 -12.99 -12.87 -3.33
C ARG A 398 -12.66 -11.70 -2.40
N GLY A 399 -11.98 -12.02 -1.29
CA GLY A 399 -11.25 -11.08 -0.46
C GLY A 399 -9.79 -11.50 -0.27
N TYR A 400 -8.97 -10.60 0.28
CA TYR A 400 -7.52 -10.77 0.46
C TYR A 400 -6.74 -11.12 -0.83
N HIS A 401 -7.31 -10.80 -1.99
CA HIS A 401 -6.58 -10.65 -3.24
C HIS A 401 -5.78 -9.35 -3.23
N THR A 402 -4.89 -9.18 -4.20
CA THR A 402 -4.32 -7.86 -4.52
C THR A 402 -4.90 -7.32 -5.80
N ALA A 403 -4.92 -5.99 -5.94
CA ALA A 403 -5.19 -5.33 -7.21
C ALA A 403 -4.21 -4.16 -7.43
N ASN A 404 -3.84 -3.93 -8.69
CA ASN A 404 -2.92 -2.89 -9.13
C ASN A 404 -3.47 -2.20 -10.37
N MET A 405 -3.32 -0.87 -10.48
CA MET A 405 -3.75 -0.09 -11.64
C MET A 405 -2.56 0.23 -12.54
N VAL A 406 -2.65 -0.11 -13.83
CA VAL A 406 -1.66 0.25 -14.86
C VAL A 406 -2.39 0.78 -16.08
N GLY A 407 -2.28 2.08 -16.35
CA GLY A 407 -3.17 2.75 -17.30
C GLY A 407 -4.63 2.61 -16.85
N SER A 408 -5.54 2.21 -17.76
CA SER A 408 -6.92 1.86 -17.43
C SER A 408 -7.11 0.43 -16.91
N LYS A 409 -6.04 -0.36 -16.78
CA LYS A 409 -6.11 -1.80 -16.48
C LYS A 409 -5.97 -2.03 -14.98
N LEU A 410 -7.06 -2.44 -14.33
CA LEU A 410 -7.07 -2.96 -12.97
C LEU A 410 -6.72 -4.45 -13.01
N ILE A 411 -5.47 -4.78 -12.69
CA ILE A 411 -4.95 -6.15 -12.60
C ILE A 411 -5.32 -6.70 -11.22
N ILE A 412 -5.88 -7.90 -11.14
CA ILE A 412 -6.30 -8.59 -9.92
C ILE A 412 -5.62 -9.96 -9.87
N PHE A 413 -5.08 -10.34 -8.71
CA PHE A 413 -4.41 -11.63 -8.52
C PHE A 413 -4.80 -12.29 -7.20
N GLY A 414 -5.14 -13.58 -7.28
CA GLY A 414 -5.34 -14.46 -6.12
C GLY A 414 -6.55 -14.08 -5.26
N GLY A 415 -6.40 -14.21 -3.94
CA GLY A 415 -7.44 -14.04 -2.92
C GLY A 415 -8.13 -15.35 -2.53
N SER A 416 -9.22 -15.25 -1.79
CA SER A 416 -10.05 -16.40 -1.40
C SER A 416 -11.51 -16.00 -1.22
N ASP A 417 -12.43 -16.94 -1.47
CA ASP A 417 -13.85 -16.83 -1.10
C ASP A 417 -14.16 -17.33 0.32
N GLY A 418 -13.18 -17.95 0.99
CA GLY A 418 -13.31 -18.61 2.28
C GLY A 418 -13.26 -20.15 2.21
N GLY A 419 -13.34 -20.75 1.01
CA GLY A 419 -13.20 -22.18 0.76
C GLY A 419 -12.06 -22.53 -0.19
N GLU A 420 -11.86 -21.76 -1.27
CA GLU A 420 -10.74 -21.91 -2.21
C GLU A 420 -9.75 -20.73 -2.06
N CYS A 421 -8.44 -21.01 -2.14
CA CYS A 421 -7.40 -20.00 -2.34
C CYS A 421 -7.06 -19.89 -3.83
N PHE A 422 -7.29 -18.74 -4.45
CA PHE A 422 -7.21 -18.59 -5.90
C PHE A 422 -5.78 -18.34 -6.41
N ASN A 423 -5.53 -18.72 -7.66
CA ASN A 423 -4.26 -18.64 -8.38
C ASN A 423 -4.33 -17.90 -9.73
N ASP A 424 -5.50 -17.35 -10.03
CA ASP A 424 -5.83 -16.71 -11.30
C ASP A 424 -5.44 -15.22 -11.33
N VAL A 425 -5.13 -14.74 -12.53
CA VAL A 425 -4.91 -13.33 -12.83
C VAL A 425 -6.05 -12.84 -13.73
N TRP A 426 -6.69 -11.74 -13.33
CA TRP A 426 -7.72 -11.07 -14.11
C TRP A 426 -7.32 -9.63 -14.39
N VAL A 427 -7.79 -9.11 -15.51
CA VAL A 427 -7.68 -7.70 -15.86
C VAL A 427 -9.08 -7.15 -16.11
N TYR A 428 -9.39 -6.02 -15.47
CA TYR A 428 -10.57 -5.21 -15.77
C TYR A 428 -10.14 -3.89 -16.38
N ASP A 429 -10.61 -3.57 -17.59
CA ASP A 429 -10.42 -2.25 -18.17
C ASP A 429 -11.50 -1.30 -17.62
N VAL A 430 -11.08 -0.27 -16.87
CA VAL A 430 -12.01 0.65 -16.22
C VAL A 430 -12.58 1.74 -17.13
N ASP A 431 -12.02 1.91 -18.33
CA ASP A 431 -12.54 2.82 -19.36
C ASP A 431 -13.42 2.06 -20.38
N ALA A 432 -13.02 0.83 -20.76
CA ALA A 432 -13.82 -0.01 -21.67
C ALA A 432 -14.89 -0.88 -20.97
N HIS A 433 -14.82 -1.00 -19.64
CA HIS A 433 -15.70 -1.81 -18.78
C HIS A 433 -15.69 -3.33 -19.07
N ILE A 434 -14.59 -3.85 -19.63
CA ILE A 434 -14.43 -5.26 -20.02
C ILE A 434 -13.57 -6.03 -19.00
N TRP A 435 -14.01 -7.23 -18.63
CA TRP A 435 -13.24 -8.23 -17.89
C TRP A 435 -12.50 -9.18 -18.84
N LYS A 436 -11.28 -9.59 -18.46
CA LYS A 436 -10.50 -10.60 -19.18
C LYS A 436 -9.68 -11.47 -18.23
N ALA A 437 -9.80 -12.79 -18.37
CA ALA A 437 -8.96 -13.75 -17.66
C ALA A 437 -7.61 -13.88 -18.36
N VAL A 438 -6.51 -13.82 -17.60
CA VAL A 438 -5.14 -13.97 -18.11
C VAL A 438 -4.68 -15.41 -17.89
N SER A 439 -4.51 -16.15 -18.99
CA SER A 439 -4.12 -17.56 -18.95
C SER A 439 -2.60 -17.70 -18.90
N ILE A 440 -2.02 -17.71 -17.70
CA ILE A 440 -0.58 -17.90 -17.49
C ILE A 440 -0.30 -19.39 -17.24
N PRO A 441 0.63 -20.06 -17.98
CA PRO A 441 0.86 -21.50 -17.83
C PRO A 441 1.34 -21.94 -16.45
N GLN A 442 2.23 -21.15 -15.83
CA GLN A 442 2.56 -21.28 -14.42
C GLN A 442 1.56 -20.47 -13.59
N THR A 443 1.07 -21.04 -12.49
CA THR A 443 0.18 -20.34 -11.54
C THR A 443 0.65 -20.56 -10.11
N TYR A 444 0.19 -19.72 -9.19
CA TYR A 444 0.50 -19.78 -7.76
C TYR A 444 -0.74 -19.41 -6.96
N ARG A 445 -1.24 -20.29 -6.09
CA ARG A 445 -2.33 -19.93 -5.15
C ARG A 445 -1.80 -18.91 -4.15
N ARG A 446 -2.58 -17.86 -3.86
CA ARG A 446 -2.10 -16.70 -3.09
C ARG A 446 -3.24 -15.90 -2.47
N LEU A 447 -3.38 -15.89 -1.14
CA LEU A 447 -4.17 -14.89 -0.43
C LEU A 447 -3.33 -14.11 0.59
N SER A 448 -3.79 -12.92 0.98
CA SER A 448 -3.18 -12.08 2.02
C SER A 448 -1.72 -11.71 1.75
N HIS A 449 -1.29 -11.78 0.49
CA HIS A 449 -0.01 -11.29 0.00
C HIS A 449 -0.07 -9.78 -0.26
N THR A 450 1.09 -9.17 -0.46
CA THR A 450 1.18 -7.83 -1.05
C THR A 450 1.63 -7.91 -2.50
N ALA A 451 1.24 -6.92 -3.30
CA ALA A 451 1.68 -6.75 -4.67
C ALA A 451 2.06 -5.28 -4.89
N THR A 452 3.25 -5.02 -5.42
CA THR A 452 3.74 -3.66 -5.64
C THR A 452 4.27 -3.51 -7.07
N LEU A 453 3.83 -2.47 -7.78
CA LEU A 453 4.30 -2.16 -9.12
C LEU A 453 5.73 -1.61 -9.10
N VAL A 454 6.62 -2.25 -9.87
CA VAL A 454 8.04 -1.87 -10.02
C VAL A 454 8.37 -1.91 -11.52
N GLY A 455 8.27 -0.76 -12.19
CA GLY A 455 8.39 -0.69 -13.65
C GLY A 455 7.36 -1.61 -14.33
N SER A 456 7.82 -2.52 -15.19
CA SER A 456 6.98 -3.48 -15.90
C SER A 456 6.62 -4.75 -15.12
N TYR A 457 6.85 -4.81 -13.80
CA TYR A 457 6.59 -5.98 -12.97
C TYR A 457 5.67 -5.68 -11.78
N LEU A 458 4.84 -6.66 -11.39
CA LEU A 458 4.31 -6.71 -10.01
C LEU A 458 5.20 -7.61 -9.16
N PHE A 459 5.74 -7.05 -8.08
CA PHE A 459 6.44 -7.78 -7.04
C PHE A 459 5.44 -8.30 -6.02
N ILE A 460 5.23 -9.61 -6.01
CA ILE A 460 4.31 -10.31 -5.14
C ILE A 460 5.08 -10.92 -3.96
N VAL A 461 4.95 -10.32 -2.77
CA VAL A 461 5.70 -10.74 -1.57
C VAL A 461 4.81 -11.53 -0.63
N GLY A 462 5.25 -12.75 -0.29
CA GLY A 462 4.64 -13.60 0.72
C GLY A 462 3.16 -13.92 0.49
N GLY A 463 2.37 -13.91 1.57
CA GLY A 463 0.99 -14.37 1.63
C GLY A 463 0.86 -15.82 2.07
N HIS A 464 -0.30 -16.42 1.83
CA HIS A 464 -0.62 -17.81 2.15
C HIS A 464 -1.08 -18.53 0.86
N ASP A 465 -0.64 -19.77 0.62
CA ASP A 465 -1.02 -20.52 -0.59
C ASP A 465 -2.34 -21.29 -0.43
N GLY A 466 -2.75 -21.56 0.81
CA GLY A 466 -3.85 -22.44 1.17
C GLY A 466 -3.48 -23.47 2.25
N ASN A 467 -2.18 -23.77 2.36
CA ASN A 467 -1.58 -24.70 3.31
C ASN A 467 -0.62 -23.98 4.28
N GLU A 468 0.24 -23.10 3.76
CA GLU A 468 1.32 -22.44 4.50
C GLU A 468 1.53 -20.97 4.10
N TYR A 469 2.26 -20.23 4.94
CA TYR A 469 2.67 -18.85 4.65
C TYR A 469 4.02 -18.79 3.94
N SER A 470 4.09 -18.07 2.83
CA SER A 470 5.29 -17.90 2.02
C SER A 470 6.11 -16.68 2.43
N ASN A 471 7.43 -16.73 2.24
CA ASN A 471 8.33 -15.56 2.18
C ASN A 471 8.92 -15.34 0.78
N ASP A 472 8.45 -16.06 -0.25
CA ASP A 472 8.96 -15.91 -1.61
C ASP A 472 8.53 -14.60 -2.27
N VAL A 473 9.36 -14.16 -3.23
CA VAL A 473 9.13 -12.99 -4.07
C VAL A 473 8.89 -13.49 -5.48
N LEU A 474 7.65 -13.40 -5.95
CA LEU A 474 7.29 -13.70 -7.33
C LEU A 474 7.19 -12.40 -8.13
N LEU A 475 7.67 -12.40 -9.36
CA LEU A 475 7.64 -11.24 -10.24
C LEU A 475 6.70 -11.55 -11.41
N LEU A 476 5.51 -10.94 -11.46
CA LEU A 476 4.66 -11.03 -12.65
C LEU A 476 5.12 -9.98 -13.66
N ASN A 477 5.69 -10.39 -14.79
CA ASN A 477 6.00 -9.51 -15.90
C ASN A 477 4.70 -9.09 -16.60
N LEU A 478 4.40 -7.79 -16.62
CA LEU A 478 3.15 -7.25 -17.13
C LEU A 478 3.14 -6.99 -18.65
N VAL A 479 4.28 -7.19 -19.33
CA VAL A 479 4.38 -7.10 -20.79
C VAL A 479 4.23 -8.48 -21.43
N THR A 480 4.84 -9.51 -20.84
CA THR A 480 4.74 -10.91 -21.33
C THR A 480 3.65 -11.73 -20.66
N MET A 481 3.09 -11.25 -19.54
CA MET A 481 2.19 -12.01 -18.64
C MET A 481 2.78 -13.37 -18.23
N THR A 482 4.07 -13.38 -17.85
CA THR A 482 4.79 -14.54 -17.34
C THR A 482 5.28 -14.32 -15.91
N TRP A 483 5.36 -15.41 -15.14
CA TRP A 483 5.98 -15.39 -13.82
C TRP A 483 7.50 -15.58 -13.92
N ASP A 484 8.23 -14.56 -13.50
CA ASP A 484 9.66 -14.60 -13.25
C ASP A 484 9.93 -15.01 -11.79
N ARG A 485 10.95 -15.85 -11.60
CA ARG A 485 11.62 -16.04 -10.31
C ARG A 485 13.06 -15.59 -10.44
N ARG A 486 13.48 -14.69 -9.55
CA ARG A 486 14.83 -14.10 -9.53
C ARG A 486 15.51 -14.50 -8.22
N ARG A 487 16.83 -14.69 -8.22
CA ARG A 487 17.58 -14.98 -6.99
C ARG A 487 17.56 -13.74 -6.08
N VAL A 488 17.15 -13.95 -4.83
CA VAL A 488 17.25 -12.98 -3.75
C VAL A 488 18.36 -13.44 -2.81
N TYR A 489 19.07 -12.48 -2.23
CA TYR A 489 20.18 -12.67 -1.30
C TYR A 489 19.85 -12.09 0.07
N GLY A 490 20.74 -12.29 1.05
CA GLY A 490 20.46 -11.97 2.45
C GLY A 490 19.56 -13.01 3.13
N LEU A 491 19.07 -12.68 4.32
CA LEU A 491 18.12 -13.51 5.07
C LEU A 491 16.70 -12.98 4.82
N PRO A 492 15.78 -13.74 4.18
CA PRO A 492 14.40 -13.30 4.03
C PRO A 492 13.66 -13.23 5.37
N PRO A 493 12.56 -12.45 5.47
CA PRO A 493 11.63 -12.53 6.59
C PRO A 493 11.04 -13.94 6.75
N SER A 494 10.47 -14.20 7.93
CA SER A 494 9.57 -15.35 8.15
C SER A 494 8.39 -15.32 7.17
N GLY A 495 7.93 -16.50 6.74
CA GLY A 495 6.77 -16.64 5.85
C GLY A 495 5.54 -15.99 6.44
N ARG A 496 4.91 -15.05 5.73
CA ARG A 496 3.88 -14.17 6.32
C ARG A 496 2.91 -13.62 5.30
N GLY A 497 1.68 -13.41 5.75
CA GLY A 497 0.67 -12.61 5.06
C GLY A 497 0.20 -11.44 5.94
N TYR A 498 -0.76 -10.68 5.42
CA TYR A 498 -1.39 -9.55 6.11
C TYR A 498 -0.43 -8.43 6.52
N HIS A 499 0.79 -8.41 5.97
CA HIS A 499 1.75 -7.31 6.06
C HIS A 499 1.41 -6.21 5.05
N GLY A 500 1.96 -5.02 5.25
CA GLY A 500 1.94 -3.94 4.25
C GLY A 500 3.26 -3.88 3.47
N THR A 501 3.20 -3.52 2.19
CA THR A 501 4.39 -3.31 1.35
C THR A 501 4.26 -2.06 0.48
N VAL A 502 5.31 -1.24 0.43
CA VAL A 502 5.41 -0.05 -0.44
C VAL A 502 6.81 0.07 -1.04
N LEU A 503 6.89 0.64 -2.25
CA LEU A 503 8.14 0.98 -2.94
C LEU A 503 8.56 2.41 -2.61
N TYR A 504 9.76 2.60 -2.05
CA TYR A 504 10.39 3.91 -1.90
C TYR A 504 11.91 3.78 -2.08
N ASP A 505 12.55 4.76 -2.74
CA ASP A 505 13.99 4.78 -3.06
C ASP A 505 14.58 3.43 -3.53
N SER A 506 13.92 2.78 -4.50
CA SER A 506 14.31 1.45 -5.01
C SER A 506 14.35 0.32 -3.96
N ARG A 507 13.66 0.50 -2.82
CA ARG A 507 13.47 -0.52 -1.77
C ARG A 507 11.99 -0.84 -1.62
N LEU A 508 11.67 -2.12 -1.47
CA LEU A 508 10.35 -2.52 -0.96
C LEU A 508 10.43 -2.63 0.56
N PHE A 509 9.69 -1.77 1.26
CA PHE A 509 9.53 -1.81 2.72
C PHE A 509 8.36 -2.71 3.08
N ILE A 510 8.63 -3.80 3.81
CA ILE A 510 7.65 -4.78 4.30
C ILE A 510 7.45 -4.54 5.79
N ILE A 511 6.22 -4.36 6.24
CA ILE A 511 5.89 -3.95 7.61
C ILE A 511 4.92 -4.94 8.25
N GLY A 512 5.29 -5.47 9.42
CA GLY A 512 4.45 -6.34 10.26
C GLY A 512 3.98 -7.63 9.56
N GLY A 513 2.73 -8.02 9.81
CA GLY A 513 2.09 -9.21 9.25
C GLY A 513 1.93 -10.37 10.24
N PHE A 514 1.68 -11.57 9.72
CA PHE A 514 1.33 -12.76 10.51
C PHE A 514 1.68 -14.07 9.77
N ASP A 515 2.23 -15.05 10.50
CA ASP A 515 2.69 -16.35 9.97
C ASP A 515 1.81 -17.55 10.40
N GLY A 516 0.68 -17.30 11.07
CA GLY A 516 -0.17 -18.35 11.67
C GLY A 516 -0.01 -18.50 13.18
N SER A 517 1.11 -18.02 13.75
CA SER A 517 1.44 -18.06 15.17
C SER A 517 1.63 -16.65 15.73
N GLU A 518 2.58 -15.89 15.20
CA GLU A 518 3.02 -14.58 15.71
C GLU A 518 2.55 -13.43 14.81
N VAL A 519 2.19 -12.31 15.44
CA VAL A 519 1.93 -11.03 14.75
C VAL A 519 3.18 -10.17 14.88
N PHE A 520 3.73 -9.71 13.76
CA PHE A 520 5.03 -9.05 13.76
C PHE A 520 4.96 -7.53 13.94
N SER A 521 5.99 -6.99 14.60
CA SER A 521 6.30 -5.55 14.77
C SER A 521 7.62 -5.15 14.09
N ASP A 522 8.09 -5.98 13.16
CA ASP A 522 9.35 -5.76 12.43
C ASP A 522 9.12 -5.03 11.09
N VAL A 523 10.23 -4.48 10.59
CA VAL A 523 10.31 -3.82 9.28
C VAL A 523 11.46 -4.46 8.52
N TRP A 524 11.18 -4.93 7.31
CA TRP A 524 12.14 -5.52 6.39
C TRP A 524 12.26 -4.69 5.12
N MET A 525 13.42 -4.73 4.49
CA MET A 525 13.67 -4.15 3.17
C MET A 525 14.11 -5.23 2.21
N LEU A 526 13.49 -5.25 1.03
CA LEU A 526 14.10 -5.82 -0.16
C LEU A 526 14.71 -4.67 -0.96
N GLU A 527 16.03 -4.51 -0.88
CA GLU A 527 16.75 -3.58 -1.75
C GLU A 527 16.76 -4.15 -3.17
N LEU A 528 16.26 -3.37 -4.13
CA LEU A 528 16.24 -3.74 -5.54
C LEU A 528 17.58 -3.35 -6.17
N ALA A 529 18.15 -4.24 -6.99
CA ALA A 529 19.51 -4.07 -7.48
C ALA A 529 19.68 -2.72 -8.21
N VAL A 530 20.68 -1.94 -7.78
CA VAL A 530 20.96 -0.52 -8.15
C VAL A 530 20.98 -0.25 -9.67
N HIS A 531 21.18 -1.27 -10.50
CA HIS A 531 21.25 -1.17 -11.96
C HIS A 531 20.22 -2.03 -12.73
N ALA A 532 19.41 -2.87 -12.05
CA ALA A 532 18.56 -3.87 -12.74
C ALA A 532 17.10 -3.42 -12.95
N TYR A 533 16.58 -2.56 -12.08
CA TYR A 533 15.19 -2.08 -12.13
C TYR A 533 15.15 -0.57 -12.28
N TYR A 534 15.58 -0.07 -13.44
CA TYR A 534 15.33 1.32 -13.82
C TYR A 534 13.82 1.60 -13.78
N SER A 535 13.39 2.42 -12.82
CA SER A 535 12.00 2.85 -12.59
C SER A 535 11.41 3.74 -13.70
N GLN A 536 12.08 3.82 -14.85
CA GLN A 536 11.84 4.75 -15.95
C GLN A 536 10.69 4.32 -16.87
N ILE A 537 10.23 3.06 -16.81
CA ILE A 537 9.02 2.61 -17.52
C ILE A 537 7.78 2.86 -16.64
N SER A 538 7.45 4.13 -16.43
CA SER A 538 6.21 4.57 -15.76
C SER A 538 4.98 4.50 -16.68
N HIS A 539 5.20 4.41 -17.99
CA HIS A 539 4.16 4.47 -19.02
C HIS A 539 4.36 3.33 -20.03
N PHE A 540 3.63 2.25 -19.82
CA PHE A 540 3.47 1.15 -20.76
C PHE A 540 2.01 0.72 -20.79
N THR A 541 1.55 0.20 -21.93
CA THR A 541 0.22 -0.39 -22.10
C THR A 541 0.31 -1.91 -21.89
N ILE A 542 -0.64 -2.44 -21.12
CA ILE A 542 -0.82 -3.89 -21.00
C ILE A 542 -1.75 -4.34 -22.13
N GLU A 543 -1.17 -5.02 -23.11
CA GLU A 543 -1.88 -5.74 -24.17
C GLU A 543 -2.16 -7.16 -23.68
N VAL A 544 -3.39 -7.39 -23.21
CA VAL A 544 -3.92 -8.67 -22.70
C VAL A 544 -5.09 -9.09 -23.54
#